data_AF-A0A6I4P2V1-F1
#
_entry.id   AF-A0A6I4P2V1-F1
#
_cell.length_a   1.000
_cell.length_b   1.000
_cell.length_c   1.000
_cell.angle_alpha   90.00
_cell.angle_beta   90.00
_cell.angle_gamma   90.00
#
_symmetry.space_group_name_H-M   'P 1'
#
loop_
_entity.id
_entity.type
_entity.pdbx_description
1 polymer ?
#
loop_
_entity_poly.entity_id
_entity_poly.type
_entity_poly.pdbx_seq_one_letter_code
_entity_poly.pdbx_strand_id
1 'polypeptide(L)'
;MTPDAAGGARAERLAVIAYGSNLGDRAALLDAAVADLGAAAGVRLVDESPRYETPAQKLTGVDEGAPRYLNGVVRVATTLDPLDLLDVLQAIEAAHGRVRVERWGDRTLDLDLIDVEGLDHEDARLTLPHPRAAERAFVLQPWLDLDPAAVLDGRSVAELRAAAADVVVRADATGSPS
;
A
#
# COMPACT_ATOMS: atom_id res chain seq x y z
N MET A 1 20.56 -34.53 3.13
CA MET A 1 20.17 -33.51 2.14
C MET A 1 20.24 -32.18 2.85
N THR A 2 21.40 -31.52 2.76
CA THR A 2 21.66 -30.23 3.40
C THR A 2 21.11 -29.14 2.50
N PRO A 3 20.34 -28.15 2.99
CA PRO A 3 20.30 -26.88 2.31
C PRO A 3 21.46 -26.02 2.79
N ASP A 4 22.13 -25.49 1.79
CA ASP A 4 23.26 -24.58 1.81
C ASP A 4 22.89 -23.28 2.53
N ALA A 5 23.52 -23.00 3.67
CA ALA A 5 23.40 -21.73 4.38
C ALA A 5 24.51 -20.79 3.90
N ALA A 6 24.48 -20.41 2.62
CA ALA A 6 25.26 -19.30 2.09
C ALA A 6 24.47 -18.01 2.32
N GLY A 7 24.59 -17.45 3.54
CA GLY A 7 24.11 -16.11 3.88
C GLY A 7 24.93 -15.04 3.18
N GLY A 8 24.67 -14.81 1.90
CA GLY A 8 24.99 -13.54 1.26
C GLY A 8 23.95 -12.50 1.70
N ALA A 9 24.38 -11.36 2.22
CA ALA A 9 23.48 -10.24 2.49
C ALA A 9 22.75 -9.90 1.17
N ARG A 10 21.43 -10.09 1.13
CA ARG A 10 20.63 -9.75 -0.05
C ARG A 10 20.72 -8.25 -0.29
N ALA A 11 20.82 -7.87 -1.56
CA ALA A 11 20.82 -6.46 -1.94
C ALA A 11 19.49 -5.81 -1.54
N GLU A 12 19.58 -4.64 -0.92
CA GLU A 12 18.42 -3.81 -0.59
C GLU A 12 17.76 -3.32 -1.90
N ARG A 13 16.44 -3.42 -2.00
CA ARG A 13 15.63 -2.96 -3.13
C ARG A 13 14.57 -1.99 -2.65
N LEU A 14 14.20 -1.04 -3.50
CA LEU A 14 13.01 -0.23 -3.25
C LEU A 14 11.74 -1.04 -3.57
N ALA A 15 10.75 -0.93 -2.71
CA ALA A 15 9.42 -1.47 -2.92
C ALA A 15 8.37 -0.38 -2.68
N VAL A 16 7.29 -0.46 -3.45
CA VAL A 16 6.15 0.46 -3.39
C VAL A 16 4.97 -0.31 -2.83
N ILE A 17 4.38 0.20 -1.75
CA ILE A 17 3.23 -0.41 -1.09
C ILE A 17 2.11 0.62 -1.05
N ALA A 18 0.96 0.27 -1.61
CA ALA A 18 -0.25 1.06 -1.44
C ALA A 18 -0.96 0.65 -0.17
N TYR A 19 -1.61 1.61 0.49
CA TYR A 19 -2.42 1.35 1.67
C TYR A 19 -3.79 2.01 1.54
N GLY A 20 -4.78 1.43 2.24
CA GLY A 20 -6.15 1.93 2.26
C GLY A 20 -6.89 1.63 3.56
N SER A 21 -7.79 2.52 3.97
CA SER A 21 -8.77 2.27 5.03
C SER A 21 -10.03 3.11 4.85
N ASN A 22 -11.21 2.52 5.05
CA ASN A 22 -12.49 3.23 4.94
C ASN A 22 -13.32 3.27 6.23
N LEU A 23 -13.00 2.49 7.25
CA LEU A 23 -13.85 2.32 8.43
C LEU A 23 -13.08 2.55 9.73
N GLY A 24 -13.80 3.02 10.75
CA GLY A 24 -13.22 3.43 12.03
C GLY A 24 -12.37 4.70 11.92
N ASP A 25 -11.39 4.84 12.82
CA ASP A 25 -10.38 5.89 12.74
C ASP A 25 -9.34 5.52 11.66
N ARG A 26 -9.65 5.89 10.41
CA ARG A 26 -8.85 5.56 9.22
C ARG A 26 -7.43 6.09 9.33
N ALA A 27 -7.27 7.34 9.78
CA ALA A 27 -5.96 7.98 9.87
C ALA A 27 -5.08 7.30 10.93
N ALA A 28 -5.60 7.09 12.14
CA ALA A 28 -4.85 6.40 13.19
C ALA A 28 -4.52 4.95 12.82
N LEU A 29 -5.41 4.27 12.08
CA LEU A 29 -5.15 2.91 11.60
C LEU A 29 -4.01 2.87 10.59
N LEU A 30 -3.99 3.80 9.63
CA LEU A 30 -2.93 3.91 8.64
C LEU A 30 -1.60 4.32 9.28
N ASP A 31 -1.62 5.27 10.23
CA ASP A 31 -0.42 5.66 10.99
C ASP A 31 0.20 4.47 11.71
N ALA A 32 -0.64 3.64 12.36
CA ALA A 32 -0.18 2.46 13.06
C ALA A 32 0.36 1.39 12.10
N ALA A 33 -0.29 1.17 10.96
CA ALA A 33 0.17 0.23 9.94
C ALA A 33 1.53 0.64 9.34
N VAL A 34 1.73 1.92 9.04
CA VAL A 34 3.01 2.46 8.54
C VAL A 34 4.10 2.34 9.62
N ALA A 35 3.77 2.58 10.89
CA ALA A 35 4.71 2.39 12.00
C ALA A 35 5.14 0.93 12.15
N ASP A 36 4.19 -0.02 12.09
CA ASP A 36 4.48 -1.46 12.16
C ASP A 36 5.33 -1.92 10.97
N LEU A 37 5.06 -1.41 9.77
CA LEU A 37 5.85 -1.68 8.58
C LEU A 37 7.30 -1.18 8.74
N GLY A 38 7.48 0.03 9.28
CA GLY A 38 8.80 0.60 9.56
C GLY A 38 9.56 -0.12 10.68
N ALA A 39 8.88 -0.88 11.53
CA ALA A 39 9.47 -1.71 12.59
C ALA A 39 9.76 -3.15 12.16
N ALA A 40 9.26 -3.58 10.99
CA ALA A 40 9.43 -4.94 10.51
C ALA A 40 10.90 -5.24 10.14
N ALA A 41 11.39 -6.41 10.55
CA ALA A 41 12.75 -6.81 10.26
C ALA A 41 12.98 -6.94 8.75
N GLY A 42 14.07 -6.33 8.25
CA GLY A 42 14.40 -6.34 6.83
C GLY A 42 13.68 -5.30 6.00
N VAL A 43 12.85 -4.43 6.61
CA VAL A 43 12.14 -3.32 5.98
C VAL A 43 12.57 -1.99 6.61
N ARG A 44 12.72 -0.96 5.80
CA ARG A 44 13.01 0.41 6.23
C ARG A 44 12.13 1.38 5.46
N LEU A 45 11.30 2.14 6.18
CA LEU A 45 10.50 3.20 5.56
C LEU A 45 11.42 4.27 4.94
N VAL A 46 11.16 4.63 3.69
CA VAL A 46 11.89 5.67 2.94
C VAL A 46 11.08 6.95 2.97
N ASP A 47 9.84 6.90 2.50
CA ASP A 47 8.89 8.01 2.54
C ASP A 47 7.44 7.54 2.42
N GLU A 48 6.52 8.46 2.71
CA GLU A 48 5.06 8.28 2.68
C GLU A 48 4.42 9.44 1.92
N SER A 49 3.44 9.13 1.07
CA SER A 49 2.73 10.12 0.26
C SER A 49 1.77 10.95 1.12
N PRO A 50 1.28 12.10 0.60
CA PRO A 50 0.01 12.64 1.07
C PRO A 50 -1.10 11.59 0.96
N ARG A 51 -2.14 11.71 1.80
CA ARG A 51 -3.29 10.82 1.77
C ARG A 51 -4.41 11.36 0.88
N TYR A 52 -5.17 10.45 0.30
CA TYR A 52 -6.21 10.73 -0.68
C TYR A 52 -7.52 10.04 -0.33
N GLU A 53 -8.61 10.78 -0.42
CA GLU A 53 -9.95 10.24 -0.26
C GLU A 53 -10.57 9.79 -1.58
N THR A 54 -11.09 8.56 -1.61
CA THR A 54 -11.86 8.01 -2.72
C THR A 54 -13.22 7.48 -2.28
N PRO A 55 -14.23 7.51 -3.17
CA PRO A 55 -15.49 6.84 -2.89
C PRO A 55 -15.29 5.33 -2.78
N ALA A 56 -16.10 4.65 -1.96
CA ALA A 56 -16.11 3.19 -1.94
C ALA A 56 -16.71 2.65 -3.25
N GLN A 57 -15.90 1.92 -4.01
CA GLN A 57 -16.38 1.22 -5.21
C GLN A 57 -16.92 -0.15 -4.83
N LYS A 58 -18.20 -0.40 -5.13
CA LYS A 58 -18.80 -1.73 -5.06
C LYS A 58 -18.98 -2.28 -6.46
N LEU A 59 -19.24 -3.59 -6.57
CA LEU A 59 -19.53 -4.25 -7.86
C LEU A 59 -20.75 -3.62 -8.58
N THR A 60 -21.64 -2.97 -7.84
CA THR A 60 -22.83 -2.25 -8.34
C THR A 60 -22.56 -0.80 -8.74
N GLY A 61 -21.30 -0.33 -8.65
CA GLY A 61 -20.92 1.07 -8.84
C GLY A 61 -20.47 1.75 -7.55
N VAL A 62 -20.30 3.06 -7.61
CA VAL A 62 -19.96 3.89 -6.45
C VAL A 62 -21.09 3.84 -5.42
N ASP A 63 -20.75 3.49 -4.18
CA ASP A 63 -21.68 3.57 -3.05
C ASP A 63 -21.44 4.87 -2.30
N GLU A 64 -22.25 5.89 -2.60
CA GLU A 64 -22.17 7.20 -1.92
C GLU A 64 -22.59 7.13 -0.43
N GLY A 65 -23.28 6.08 -0.01
CA GLY A 65 -23.67 5.87 1.38
C GLY A 65 -22.60 5.19 2.23
N ALA A 66 -21.58 4.61 1.60
CA ALA A 66 -20.48 3.97 2.30
C ALA A 66 -19.39 5.00 2.69
N PRO A 67 -18.73 4.82 3.85
CA PRO A 67 -17.58 5.62 4.22
C PRO A 67 -16.50 5.61 3.14
N ARG A 68 -15.93 6.79 2.88
CA ARG A 68 -14.85 6.96 1.89
C ARG A 68 -13.58 6.25 2.33
N TYR A 69 -12.81 5.76 1.38
CA TYR A 69 -11.46 5.29 1.65
C TYR A 69 -10.52 6.47 1.83
N LEU A 70 -9.57 6.33 2.76
CA LEU A 70 -8.35 7.10 2.85
C LEU A 70 -7.22 6.20 2.33
N ASN A 71 -6.49 6.64 1.32
CA ASN A 71 -5.46 5.85 0.64
C ASN A 71 -4.15 6.63 0.55
N GLY A 72 -3.06 5.91 0.34
CA GLY A 72 -1.76 6.48 0.07
C GLY A 72 -0.77 5.40 -0.36
N VAL A 73 0.48 5.81 -0.52
CA VAL A 73 1.58 4.93 -0.88
C VAL A 73 2.75 5.22 0.05
N VAL A 74 3.47 4.16 0.42
CA VAL A 74 4.80 4.26 1.02
C VAL A 74 5.83 3.66 0.09
N ARG A 75 7.04 4.21 0.12
CA ARG A 75 8.23 3.51 -0.38
C ARG A 75 9.00 2.96 0.80
N VAL A 76 9.44 1.72 0.65
CA VAL A 76 10.32 1.08 1.61
C VAL A 76 11.56 0.57 0.91
N ALA A 77 12.67 0.54 1.63
CA ALA A 77 13.84 -0.21 1.24
C ALA A 77 13.80 -1.55 1.97
N THR A 78 13.97 -2.65 1.26
CA THR A 78 13.81 -4.00 1.81
C THR A 78 14.90 -4.95 1.36
N THR A 79 15.26 -5.87 2.25
CA THR A 79 16.16 -7.01 1.95
C THR A 79 15.41 -8.34 1.84
N LEU A 80 14.08 -8.29 2.03
CA LEU A 80 13.19 -9.43 1.93
C LEU A 80 12.92 -9.78 0.46
N ASP A 81 12.64 -11.05 0.19
CA ASP A 81 12.08 -11.45 -1.10
C ASP A 81 10.61 -10.98 -1.20
N PRO A 82 10.04 -10.83 -2.42
CA PRO A 82 8.67 -10.33 -2.57
C PRO A 82 7.61 -11.09 -1.78
N LEU A 83 7.71 -12.42 -1.71
CA LEU A 83 6.78 -13.25 -0.93
C LEU A 83 6.95 -13.06 0.59
N ASP A 84 8.17 -12.86 1.07
CA ASP A 84 8.43 -12.57 2.48
C ASP A 84 7.89 -11.19 2.86
N LEU A 85 8.04 -10.20 1.98
CA LEU A 85 7.45 -8.87 2.16
C LEU A 85 5.92 -8.95 2.15
N LEU A 86 5.32 -9.71 1.23
CA LEU A 86 3.88 -9.97 1.20
C LEU A 86 3.38 -10.58 2.52
N ASP A 87 4.12 -11.55 3.07
CA ASP A 87 3.79 -12.16 4.36
C ASP A 87 3.83 -11.13 5.51
N VAL A 88 4.76 -10.18 5.48
CA VAL A 88 4.81 -9.05 6.44
C VAL A 88 3.56 -8.18 6.32
N LEU A 89 3.15 -7.81 5.10
CA LEU A 89 1.95 -6.98 4.89
C LEU A 89 0.69 -7.68 5.43
N GLN A 90 0.51 -8.94 5.06
CA GLN A 90 -0.63 -9.75 5.52
C GLN A 90 -0.64 -9.94 7.04
N ALA A 91 0.53 -10.05 7.68
CA ALA A 91 0.64 -10.12 9.13
C ALA A 91 0.21 -8.80 9.81
N ILE A 92 0.59 -7.66 9.24
CA ILE A 92 0.16 -6.33 9.74
C ILE A 92 -1.35 -6.18 9.60
N GLU A 93 -1.92 -6.47 8.43
CA GLU A 93 -3.37 -6.46 8.21
C GLU A 93 -4.11 -7.35 9.23
N ALA A 94 -3.63 -8.58 9.42
CA ALA A 94 -4.21 -9.51 10.37
C ALA A 94 -4.11 -9.01 11.82
N ALA A 95 -3.00 -8.37 12.21
CA ALA A 95 -2.83 -7.82 13.56
C ALA A 95 -3.84 -6.69 13.82
N HIS A 96 -4.00 -5.77 12.87
CA HIS A 96 -4.96 -4.66 12.94
C HIS A 96 -6.42 -5.13 12.83
N GLY A 97 -6.68 -6.24 12.14
CA GLY A 97 -7.98 -6.90 12.10
C GLY A 97 -8.33 -7.70 13.37
N ARG A 98 -7.33 -8.18 14.14
CA ARG A 98 -7.51 -9.01 15.35
C ARG A 98 -7.77 -8.24 16.64
N VAL A 99 -7.60 -6.91 16.69
CA VAL A 99 -7.93 -6.04 17.85
C VAL A 99 -9.44 -6.05 18.21
N ARG A 100 -10.21 -6.90 17.54
CA ARG A 100 -11.66 -7.11 17.53
C ARG A 100 -12.27 -7.81 18.77
N VAL A 101 -11.54 -8.11 19.84
CA VAL A 101 -12.15 -8.86 20.97
C VAL A 101 -13.18 -8.03 21.75
N GLU A 102 -13.24 -6.70 21.55
CA GLU A 102 -14.33 -5.87 22.09
C GLU A 102 -15.07 -5.03 21.01
N ARG A 103 -16.24 -5.55 20.60
CA ARG A 103 -17.49 -4.82 20.27
C ARG A 103 -17.41 -3.65 19.23
N TRP A 104 -17.72 -3.96 17.96
CA TRP A 104 -18.27 -3.07 16.91
C TRP A 104 -17.34 -2.08 16.16
N GLY A 105 -16.39 -2.55 15.35
CA GLY A 105 -15.81 -1.69 14.32
C GLY A 105 -15.38 -2.48 13.09
N ASP A 106 -16.04 -2.24 11.96
CA ASP A 106 -15.42 -2.57 10.69
C ASP A 106 -14.15 -1.72 10.56
N ARG A 107 -13.05 -2.34 10.14
CA ARG A 107 -11.80 -1.67 9.76
C ARG A 107 -11.30 -2.45 8.55
N THR A 108 -11.21 -1.81 7.39
CA THR A 108 -10.62 -2.45 6.21
C THR A 108 -9.24 -1.86 6.00
N LEU A 109 -8.26 -2.20 6.86
CA LEU A 109 -6.87 -1.94 6.49
C LEU A 109 -6.53 -2.87 5.33
N ASP A 110 -5.96 -2.29 4.28
CA ASP A 110 -5.53 -2.97 3.07
C ASP A 110 -4.11 -2.49 2.76
N LEU A 111 -3.19 -3.43 2.53
CA LEU A 111 -1.78 -3.20 2.22
C LEU A 111 -1.39 -4.01 0.97
N ASP A 112 -1.32 -3.33 -0.17
CA ASP A 112 -1.00 -3.95 -1.46
C ASP A 112 0.48 -3.73 -1.82
N LEU A 113 1.21 -4.81 -2.10
CA LEU A 113 2.53 -4.71 -2.71
C LEU A 113 2.40 -4.38 -4.20
N ILE A 114 2.81 -3.17 -4.60
CA ILE A 114 2.62 -2.63 -5.95
C ILE A 114 3.78 -2.96 -6.87
N ASP A 115 5.01 -2.71 -6.40
CA ASP A 115 6.21 -2.87 -7.20
C ASP A 115 7.40 -3.19 -6.31
N VAL A 116 8.36 -3.95 -6.83
CA VAL A 116 9.67 -4.15 -6.22
C VAL A 116 10.72 -3.96 -7.30
N GLU A 117 11.63 -3.03 -7.07
CA GLU A 117 12.58 -2.56 -8.07
C GLU A 117 13.35 -3.71 -8.73
N GLY A 118 13.18 -3.81 -10.05
CA GLY A 118 13.88 -4.77 -10.90
C GLY A 118 13.43 -6.22 -10.72
N LEU A 119 12.24 -6.46 -10.13
CA LEU A 119 11.67 -7.79 -9.96
C LEU A 119 10.29 -7.89 -10.62
N ASP A 120 10.19 -8.81 -11.58
CA ASP A 120 8.92 -9.36 -12.04
C ASP A 120 8.67 -10.66 -11.28
N HIS A 121 7.43 -10.87 -10.83
CA HIS A 121 7.03 -12.09 -10.12
C HIS A 121 5.62 -12.48 -10.52
N GLU A 122 5.38 -13.76 -10.78
CA GLU A 122 4.04 -14.27 -11.07
C GLU A 122 3.88 -15.67 -10.49
N ASP A 123 3.04 -15.81 -9.48
CA ASP A 123 2.56 -17.09 -8.99
C ASP A 123 1.10 -16.99 -8.49
N ALA A 124 0.60 -18.05 -7.87
CA ALA A 124 -0.78 -18.10 -7.37
C ALA A 124 -1.08 -17.14 -6.20
N ARG A 125 -0.05 -16.55 -5.58
CA ARG A 125 -0.14 -15.67 -4.40
C ARG A 125 0.17 -14.21 -4.76
N LEU A 126 1.09 -13.97 -5.68
CA LEU A 126 1.64 -12.65 -5.97
C LEU A 126 1.88 -12.44 -7.47
N THR A 127 1.49 -11.27 -7.95
CA THR A 127 1.84 -10.77 -9.28
C THR A 127 2.49 -9.40 -9.12
N LEU A 128 3.71 -9.24 -9.63
CA LEU A 128 4.48 -8.00 -9.64
C LEU A 128 4.97 -7.67 -11.07
N PRO A 129 4.87 -6.40 -11.50
CA PRO A 129 4.16 -5.32 -10.80
C PRO A 129 2.65 -5.60 -10.67
N HIS A 130 1.99 -4.98 -9.68
CA HIS A 130 0.60 -5.31 -9.36
C HIS A 130 -0.31 -5.05 -10.56
N PRO A 131 -1.08 -6.07 -11.04
CA PRO A 131 -1.66 -6.09 -12.38
C PRO A 131 -2.72 -5.01 -12.59
N ARG A 132 -3.31 -4.49 -11.51
CA ARG A 132 -4.35 -3.45 -11.55
C ARG A 132 -3.85 -2.07 -11.15
N ALA A 133 -2.60 -1.93 -10.70
CA ALA A 133 -2.10 -0.65 -10.17
C ALA A 133 -2.10 0.46 -11.24
N ALA A 134 -1.78 0.09 -12.48
CA ALA A 134 -1.75 0.98 -13.64
C ALA A 134 -3.11 1.63 -13.97
N GLU A 135 -4.22 1.15 -13.40
CA GLU A 135 -5.57 1.67 -13.63
C GLU A 135 -6.12 2.49 -12.46
N ARG A 136 -5.46 2.47 -11.29
CA ARG A 136 -6.03 2.95 -10.02
C ARG A 136 -5.47 4.31 -9.66
N ALA A 137 -6.26 5.37 -9.82
CA ALA A 137 -5.79 6.73 -9.52
C ALA A 137 -5.40 6.90 -8.05
N PHE A 138 -6.01 6.14 -7.13
CA PHE A 138 -5.69 6.18 -5.69
C PHE A 138 -4.36 5.53 -5.33
N VAL A 139 -3.73 4.80 -6.25
CA VAL A 139 -2.33 4.37 -6.15
C VAL A 139 -1.44 5.37 -6.88
N LEU A 140 -1.82 5.71 -8.12
CA LEU A 140 -0.97 6.48 -9.02
C LEU A 140 -0.80 7.95 -8.61
N GLN A 141 -1.84 8.61 -8.08
CA GLN A 141 -1.73 10.00 -7.60
C GLN A 141 -0.76 10.11 -6.41
N PRO A 142 -0.95 9.36 -5.31
CA PRO A 142 0.00 9.42 -4.19
C PRO A 142 1.42 9.02 -4.58
N TRP A 143 1.59 8.03 -5.47
CA TRP A 143 2.92 7.67 -5.96
C TRP A 143 3.55 8.80 -6.80
N LEU A 144 2.79 9.44 -7.69
CA LEU A 144 3.27 10.58 -8.48
C LEU A 144 3.72 11.76 -7.60
N ASP A 145 3.03 12.02 -6.50
CA ASP A 145 3.40 13.09 -5.57
C ASP A 145 4.67 12.78 -4.77
N LEU A 146 4.95 11.51 -4.52
CA LEU A 146 6.20 11.05 -3.90
C LEU A 146 7.36 11.13 -4.88
N ASP A 147 7.14 10.67 -6.11
CA ASP A 147 8.17 10.57 -7.13
C ASP A 147 7.61 10.92 -8.52
N PRO A 148 7.79 12.18 -8.96
CA PRO A 148 7.35 12.62 -10.29
C PRO A 148 7.98 11.88 -11.46
N ALA A 149 9.11 11.18 -11.24
CA ALA A 149 9.83 10.41 -12.24
C ALA A 149 9.53 8.90 -12.17
N ALA A 150 8.59 8.47 -11.31
CA ALA A 150 8.26 7.07 -11.13
C ALA A 150 7.79 6.40 -12.43
N VAL A 151 8.18 5.12 -12.54
CA VAL A 151 7.83 4.23 -13.65
C VAL A 151 7.21 2.97 -13.07
N LEU A 152 6.13 2.51 -13.69
CA LEU A 152 5.46 1.25 -13.39
C LEU A 152 5.37 0.44 -14.69
N ASP A 153 5.96 -0.76 -14.71
CA ASP A 153 5.98 -1.64 -15.88
C ASP A 153 6.45 -0.92 -17.17
N GLY A 154 7.56 -0.18 -17.04
CA GLY A 154 8.16 0.57 -18.15
C GLY A 154 7.39 1.83 -18.61
N ARG A 155 6.28 2.18 -17.94
CA ARG A 155 5.46 3.37 -18.28
C ARG A 155 5.52 4.42 -17.17
N SER A 156 5.48 5.69 -17.54
CA SER A 156 5.47 6.77 -16.55
C SER A 156 4.21 6.72 -15.69
N VAL A 157 4.37 6.81 -14.37
CA VAL A 157 3.24 6.93 -13.44
C VAL A 157 2.41 8.18 -13.73
N ALA A 158 3.01 9.26 -14.22
CA ALA A 158 2.30 10.47 -14.63
C ALA A 158 1.36 10.20 -15.83
N GLU A 159 1.82 9.46 -16.83
CA GLU A 159 1.01 9.06 -17.99
C GLU A 159 -0.13 8.13 -17.59
N LEU A 160 0.16 7.14 -16.74
CA LEU A 160 -0.84 6.22 -16.20
C LEU A 160 -1.91 6.96 -15.40
N ARG A 161 -1.49 7.89 -14.54
CA ARG A 161 -2.40 8.72 -13.74
C ARG A 161 -3.30 9.58 -14.62
N ALA A 162 -2.80 10.14 -15.71
CA ALA A 162 -3.60 10.92 -16.65
C ALA A 162 -4.69 10.09 -17.36
N ALA A 163 -4.46 8.78 -17.52
CA ALA A 163 -5.40 7.85 -18.14
C ALA A 163 -6.42 7.23 -17.15
N ALA A 164 -6.11 7.22 -15.85
CA ALA A 164 -6.98 6.65 -14.83
C ALA A 164 -8.24 7.51 -14.60
N ALA A 165 -9.41 6.86 -14.52
CA ALA A 165 -10.71 7.53 -14.42
C ALA A 165 -11.19 7.77 -12.97
N ASP A 166 -10.57 7.11 -11.98
CA ASP A 166 -10.98 7.19 -10.58
C ASP A 166 -10.79 8.61 -10.02
N VAL A 167 -11.80 9.12 -9.31
CA VAL A 167 -11.73 10.42 -8.64
C VAL A 167 -10.95 10.28 -7.33
N VAL A 168 -9.87 11.05 -7.21
CA VAL A 168 -9.06 11.19 -6.01
C VAL A 168 -9.10 12.62 -5.50
N VAL A 169 -9.35 12.80 -4.21
CA VAL A 169 -9.34 14.12 -3.56
C VAL A 169 -8.27 14.10 -2.50
N ARG A 170 -7.35 15.08 -2.50
CA ARG A 170 -6.32 15.16 -1.45
C ARG A 170 -7.02 15.34 -0.10
N ALA A 171 -6.71 14.48 0.85
CA ALA A 171 -7.16 14.66 2.21
C ALA A 171 -6.41 15.87 2.77
N ASP A 172 -7.14 16.88 3.24
CA ASP A 172 -6.51 18.01 3.92
C ASP A 172 -5.75 17.51 5.16
N ALA A 173 -4.63 18.14 5.50
CA ALA A 173 -3.88 17.86 6.74
C ALA A 173 -4.65 18.30 8.01
N THR A 174 -5.94 18.63 7.91
CA THR A 174 -6.72 19.25 8.97
C THR A 174 -7.40 18.20 9.84
N GLY A 175 -6.79 17.98 11.00
CA GLY A 175 -7.34 17.13 12.06
C GLY A 175 -6.75 17.44 13.44
N SER A 176 -6.85 18.68 13.91
CA SER A 176 -7.00 18.90 15.36
C SER A 176 -7.98 20.06 15.58
N PRO A 177 -9.22 19.77 15.99
CA PRO A 177 -10.01 20.74 16.74
C PRO A 177 -9.56 20.66 18.20
N SER A 178 -8.85 21.68 18.68
CA SER A 178 -8.86 22.11 20.08
C SER A 178 -8.34 23.54 20.16
#